data_AF-A0A7D8FK96-F1
#
_entry.id   AF-A0A7D8FK96-F1
#
_cell.length_a   1.000
_cell.length_b   1.000
_cell.length_c   1.000
_cell.angle_alpha   90.00
_cell.angle_beta   90.00
_cell.angle_gamma   90.00
#
_symmetry.space_group_name_H-M   'P 1'
#
loop_
_entity.id
_entity.type
_entity.pdbx_description
1 polymer ?
#
loop_
_entity_poly.entity_id
_entity_poly.type
_entity_poly.pdbx_seq_one_letter_code
_entity_poly.pdbx_strand_id
1 'polypeptide(L)'
;MFEAESERFRLAGIQIGADSTEAEENLLKEALAPFGIARRNNALEMARLFAVLFCFENEIRDFIREALVEKEGQDWIDKLPPKIKEHAESRREMALKDSWLEGEKSDLLGFVDFGQLAQIIVAKWEIFKNVIPTQHWLKQRMDELEKCRNFIAHNRMLLPSEFQRIYMYIADWNRVIGL
;
A
#
# COMPACT_ATOMS: atom_id res chain seq x y z
N MET A 1 10.58 1.70 37.79
CA MET A 1 10.29 0.56 38.69
C MET A 1 9.24 -0.37 38.08
N PHE A 2 8.16 0.16 37.50
CA PHE A 2 7.11 -0.62 36.80
C PHE A 2 7.57 -1.38 35.53
N GLU A 3 8.49 -0.81 34.75
CA GLU A 3 8.98 -1.44 33.50
C GLU A 3 9.85 -2.69 33.73
N ALA A 4 10.65 -2.71 34.80
CA ALA A 4 11.49 -3.86 35.14
C ALA A 4 10.68 -5.05 35.66
N GLU A 5 9.52 -4.80 36.27
CA GLU A 5 8.58 -5.86 36.68
C GLU A 5 7.75 -6.36 35.50
N SER A 6 7.28 -5.47 34.61
CA SER A 6 6.49 -5.86 33.44
C SER A 6 7.25 -6.74 32.43
N GLU A 7 8.57 -6.64 32.40
CA GLU A 7 9.43 -7.48 31.55
C GLU A 7 9.51 -8.94 32.04
N ARG A 8 9.48 -9.16 33.36
CA ARG A 8 9.40 -10.53 33.93
C ARG A 8 8.09 -11.22 33.58
N PHE A 9 6.99 -10.48 33.55
CA PHE A 9 5.68 -11.02 33.18
C PHE A 9 5.56 -11.25 31.66
N ARG A 10 6.12 -10.35 30.83
CA ARG A 10 6.20 -10.56 29.37
C ARG A 10 7.03 -11.81 29.01
N LEU A 11 8.16 -12.04 29.68
CA LEU A 11 8.99 -13.25 29.50
C LEU A 11 8.27 -14.54 29.93
N ALA A 12 7.28 -14.45 30.83
CA ALA A 12 6.44 -15.56 31.25
C ALA A 12 5.18 -15.74 30.36
N GLY A 13 5.05 -14.99 29.27
CA GLY A 13 3.90 -15.04 28.37
C GLY A 13 2.64 -14.36 28.92
N ILE A 14 2.75 -13.60 30.00
CA ILE A 14 1.64 -12.85 30.60
C ILE A 14 1.64 -11.45 30.00
N GLN A 15 0.64 -11.15 29.17
CA GLN A 15 0.44 -9.80 28.65
C GLN A 15 0.06 -8.86 29.81
N ILE A 16 0.83 -7.78 29.96
CA ILE A 16 0.54 -6.68 30.88
C ILE A 16 0.26 -5.42 30.06
N GLY A 17 -1.00 -5.00 30.07
CA GLY A 17 -1.54 -3.87 29.30
C GLY A 17 -2.99 -4.14 28.88
N ALA A 18 -3.71 -3.13 28.40
CA ALA A 18 -4.96 -3.38 27.69
C ALA A 18 -4.62 -4.09 26.37
N ASP A 19 -5.21 -5.26 26.11
CA ASP A 19 -5.05 -5.92 24.81
C ASP A 19 -5.84 -5.14 23.76
N SER A 20 -5.17 -4.18 23.12
CA SER A 20 -5.74 -3.39 22.03
C SER A 20 -6.23 -4.28 20.88
N THR A 21 -5.64 -5.46 20.71
CA THR A 21 -6.00 -6.40 19.64
C THR A 21 -7.40 -6.96 19.85
N GLU A 22 -7.68 -7.42 21.08
CA GLU A 22 -9.00 -7.94 21.44
C GLU A 22 -10.07 -6.85 21.33
N ALA A 23 -9.75 -5.62 21.73
CA ALA A 23 -10.65 -4.49 21.61
C ALA A 23 -11.00 -4.18 20.14
N GLU A 24 -10.01 -4.08 19.26
CA GLU A 24 -10.20 -3.83 17.82
C GLU A 24 -11.00 -4.95 17.14
N GLU A 25 -10.72 -6.22 17.48
CA GLU A 25 -11.49 -7.35 16.96
C GLU A 25 -12.97 -7.27 17.36
N ASN A 26 -13.24 -6.88 18.60
CA ASN A 26 -14.60 -6.76 19.10
C ASN A 26 -15.35 -5.60 18.42
N LEU A 27 -14.69 -4.46 18.22
CA LEU A 27 -15.24 -3.33 17.46
C LEU A 27 -15.57 -3.73 16.02
N LEU A 28 -14.69 -4.47 15.34
CA LEU A 28 -14.95 -4.98 13.99
C LEU A 28 -16.13 -5.95 13.97
N LYS A 29 -16.22 -6.87 14.94
CA LYS A 29 -17.33 -7.82 15.06
C LYS A 29 -18.66 -7.09 15.26
N GLU A 30 -18.69 -6.05 16.10
CA GLU A 30 -19.87 -5.23 16.36
C GLU A 30 -20.29 -4.46 15.10
N ALA A 31 -19.35 -3.80 14.42
CA ALA A 31 -19.62 -3.07 13.18
C ALA A 31 -20.16 -3.98 12.06
N LEU A 32 -19.72 -5.24 12.02
CA LEU A 32 -20.20 -6.22 11.04
C LEU A 32 -21.49 -6.94 11.45
N ALA A 33 -21.91 -6.83 12.71
CA ALA A 33 -23.07 -7.52 13.28
C ALA A 33 -24.42 -7.26 12.58
N PRO A 34 -24.66 -6.13 11.90
CA PRO A 34 -25.88 -5.92 11.13
C PRO A 34 -25.96 -6.71 9.80
N PHE A 35 -24.84 -7.21 9.25
CA PHE A 35 -24.81 -7.80 7.91
C PHE A 35 -25.00 -9.33 7.92
N GLY A 36 -25.41 -9.94 6.81
CA GLY A 36 -25.52 -11.41 6.71
C GLY A 36 -24.16 -12.13 6.76
N ILE A 37 -24.13 -13.36 7.30
CA ILE A 37 -22.89 -14.16 7.51
C ILE A 37 -22.03 -14.25 6.23
N ALA A 38 -22.64 -14.60 5.09
CA ALA A 38 -21.92 -14.71 3.82
C ALA A 38 -21.23 -13.39 3.42
N ARG A 39 -21.88 -12.24 3.68
CA ARG A 39 -21.31 -10.92 3.37
C ARG A 39 -20.16 -10.57 4.31
N ARG A 40 -20.26 -10.93 5.60
CA ARG A 40 -19.17 -10.74 6.57
C ARG A 40 -17.93 -11.54 6.17
N ASN A 41 -18.11 -12.80 5.81
CA ASN A 41 -17.00 -13.67 5.39
C ASN A 41 -16.28 -13.08 4.17
N ASN A 42 -17.05 -12.69 3.14
CA ASN A 42 -16.52 -12.03 1.95
C ASN A 42 -15.77 -10.73 2.29
N ALA A 43 -16.32 -9.90 3.18
CA ALA A 43 -15.68 -8.65 3.61
C ALA A 43 -14.34 -8.90 4.32
N LEU A 44 -14.29 -9.89 5.22
CA LEU A 44 -13.06 -10.26 5.94
C LEU A 44 -11.99 -10.84 5.01
N GLU A 45 -12.39 -11.62 4.00
CA GLU A 45 -11.47 -12.11 2.97
C GLU A 45 -10.86 -10.95 2.16
N MET A 46 -11.70 -10.03 1.67
CA MET A 46 -11.25 -8.86 0.91
C MET A 46 -10.42 -7.89 1.76
N ALA A 47 -10.75 -7.71 3.04
CA ALA A 47 -10.01 -6.84 3.96
C ALA A 47 -8.55 -7.27 4.10
N ARG A 48 -8.28 -8.58 4.18
CA ARG A 48 -6.91 -9.12 4.22
C ARG A 48 -6.12 -8.73 2.98
N LEU A 49 -6.74 -8.85 1.81
CA LEU A 49 -6.09 -8.50 0.55
C LEU A 49 -5.87 -6.99 0.40
N PHE A 50 -6.84 -6.19 0.83
CA PHE A 50 -6.71 -4.74 0.85
C PHE A 50 -5.55 -4.30 1.75
N ALA A 51 -5.41 -4.88 2.94
CA ALA A 51 -4.30 -4.59 3.84
C ALA A 51 -2.94 -4.84 3.17
N VAL A 52 -2.78 -5.97 2.47
CA VAL A 52 -1.54 -6.29 1.78
C VAL A 52 -1.27 -5.33 0.61
N LEU A 53 -2.28 -5.01 -0.19
CA LEU A 53 -2.13 -4.03 -1.28
C LEU A 53 -1.82 -2.62 -0.78
N PHE A 54 -2.45 -2.21 0.33
CA PHE A 54 -2.18 -0.93 0.97
C PHE A 54 -0.72 -0.80 1.37
N CYS A 55 -0.18 -1.81 2.06
CA CYS A 55 1.25 -1.81 2.41
C CYS A 55 2.10 -1.79 1.14
N PHE A 56 1.83 -2.68 0.20
CA PHE A 56 2.62 -2.82 -1.02
C PHE A 56 2.68 -1.54 -1.87
N GLU A 57 1.55 -0.86 -2.08
CA GLU A 57 1.47 0.37 -2.86
C GLU A 57 2.31 1.48 -2.20
N ASN A 58 2.27 1.59 -0.87
CA ASN A 58 3.04 2.59 -0.12
C ASN A 58 4.53 2.25 -0.07
N GLU A 59 4.91 0.98 0.09
CA GLU A 59 6.31 0.54 0.01
C GLU A 59 6.93 0.87 -1.36
N ILE A 60 6.18 0.74 -2.46
CA ILE A 60 6.67 1.16 -3.79
C ILE A 60 6.85 2.67 -3.86
N ARG A 61 5.93 3.45 -3.29
CA ARG A 61 6.06 4.92 -3.25
C ARG A 61 7.32 5.32 -2.49
N ASP A 62 7.54 4.71 -1.33
CA ASP A 62 8.69 4.99 -0.48
C ASP A 62 10.00 4.58 -1.18
N PHE A 63 10.05 3.40 -1.79
CA PHE A 63 11.18 2.96 -2.62
C PHE A 63 11.53 3.96 -3.75
N ILE A 64 10.52 4.45 -4.48
CA ILE A 64 10.73 5.46 -5.52
C ILE A 64 11.20 6.77 -4.91
N ARG A 65 10.58 7.22 -3.81
CA ARG A 65 10.92 8.47 -3.14
C ARG A 65 12.37 8.48 -2.67
N GLU A 66 12.78 7.43 -1.97
CA GLU A 66 14.15 7.27 -1.46
C GLU A 66 15.18 7.29 -2.58
N ALA A 67 14.95 6.51 -3.65
CA ALA A 67 15.85 6.46 -4.79
C ALA A 67 15.96 7.81 -5.52
N LEU A 68 14.85 8.53 -5.67
CA LEU A 68 14.84 9.85 -6.31
C LEU A 68 15.49 10.92 -5.45
N VAL A 69 15.25 10.92 -4.13
CA VAL A 69 15.92 11.82 -3.19
C VAL A 69 17.44 11.59 -3.21
N GLU A 70 17.88 10.32 -3.22
CA GLU A 70 19.30 9.98 -3.23
C GLU A 70 20.01 10.43 -4.52
N LYS A 71 19.40 10.22 -5.69
CA LYS A 71 20.04 10.50 -6.98
C LYS A 71 19.79 11.90 -7.53
N GLU A 72 18.67 12.51 -7.20
CA GLU A 72 18.24 13.80 -7.77
C GLU A 72 18.12 14.92 -6.73
N GLY A 73 18.25 14.63 -5.44
CA GLY A 73 18.14 15.61 -4.35
C GLY A 73 16.70 15.91 -3.95
N GLN A 74 16.50 16.88 -3.03
CA GLN A 74 15.18 17.22 -2.49
C GLN A 74 14.20 17.77 -3.54
N ASP A 75 14.70 18.39 -4.61
CA ASP A 75 13.90 18.93 -5.71
C ASP A 75 13.50 17.87 -6.76
N TRP A 76 13.50 16.59 -6.40
CA TRP A 76 13.19 15.48 -7.31
C TRP A 76 11.75 15.57 -7.88
N ILE A 77 10.82 16.17 -7.13
CA ILE A 77 9.43 16.39 -7.57
C ILE A 77 9.38 17.21 -8.87
N ASP A 78 10.25 18.21 -9.01
CA ASP A 78 10.31 19.05 -10.22
C ASP A 78 10.89 18.33 -11.43
N LYS A 79 11.57 17.21 -11.20
CA LYS A 79 12.23 16.39 -12.21
C LYS A 79 11.40 15.18 -12.63
N LEU A 80 10.18 15.02 -12.09
CA LEU A 80 9.24 13.99 -12.51
C LEU A 80 8.77 14.21 -13.95
N PRO A 81 8.34 13.15 -14.67
CA PRO A 81 7.72 13.30 -15.97
C PRO A 81 6.53 14.30 -15.93
N PRO A 82 6.50 15.35 -16.79
CA PRO A 82 5.54 16.44 -16.67
C PRO A 82 4.08 15.99 -16.60
N LYS A 83 3.69 15.04 -17.46
CA LYS A 83 2.32 14.49 -17.49
C LYS A 83 1.90 13.84 -16.17
N ILE A 84 2.83 13.15 -15.50
CA ILE A 84 2.55 12.46 -14.22
C ILE A 84 2.45 13.50 -13.10
N LYS A 85 3.36 14.48 -13.09
CA LYS A 85 3.34 15.58 -12.13
C LYS A 85 2.04 16.37 -12.24
N GLU A 86 1.66 16.81 -13.44
CA GLU A 86 0.42 17.55 -13.70
C GLU A 86 -0.82 16.77 -13.25
N HIS A 87 -0.86 15.47 -13.53
CA HIS A 87 -1.96 14.60 -13.10
C HIS A 87 -2.04 14.48 -11.57
N ALA A 88 -0.91 14.24 -10.91
CA ALA A 88 -0.85 14.13 -9.45
C ALA A 88 -1.23 15.45 -8.76
N GLU A 89 -0.74 16.58 -9.26
CA GLU A 89 -1.06 17.92 -8.76
C GLU A 89 -2.55 18.24 -8.91
N SER A 90 -3.13 17.96 -10.08
CA SER A 90 -4.57 18.14 -10.30
C SER A 90 -5.41 17.32 -9.30
N ARG A 91 -5.03 16.06 -9.05
CA ARG A 91 -5.70 15.23 -8.03
C ARG A 91 -5.52 15.77 -6.62
N ARG A 92 -4.33 16.27 -6.28
CA ARG A 92 -4.04 16.89 -4.98
C ARG A 92 -4.87 18.15 -4.77
N GLU A 93 -4.95 19.03 -5.76
CA GLU A 93 -5.78 20.23 -5.68
C GLU A 93 -7.26 19.91 -5.51
N MET A 94 -7.77 18.90 -6.21
CA MET A 94 -9.14 18.42 -6.02
C MET A 94 -9.35 17.90 -4.60
N ALA A 95 -8.42 17.11 -4.07
CA ALA A 95 -8.49 16.59 -2.71
C ALA A 95 -8.40 17.71 -1.65
N LEU A 96 -7.59 18.75 -1.87
CA LEU A 96 -7.50 19.91 -0.96
C LEU A 96 -8.78 20.75 -0.93
N LYS A 97 -9.49 20.84 -2.06
CA LYS A 97 -10.80 21.51 -2.16
C LYS A 97 -11.92 20.70 -1.52
N ASP A 98 -11.75 19.38 -1.42
CA ASP A 98 -12.71 18.50 -0.76
C ASP A 98 -12.58 18.62 0.77
N SER A 99 -13.56 19.29 1.38
CA SER A 99 -13.67 19.47 2.83
C SER A 99 -14.32 18.28 3.55
N TRP A 100 -14.86 17.30 2.82
CA TRP A 100 -15.49 16.13 3.42
C TRP A 100 -14.47 15.07 3.85
N LEU A 101 -13.33 15.00 3.17
CA LEU A 101 -12.28 14.02 3.43
C LEU A 101 -10.96 14.71 3.78
N GLU A 102 -10.57 14.71 5.06
CA GLU A 102 -9.33 15.34 5.57
C GLU A 102 -8.11 14.39 5.59
N GLY A 103 -8.14 13.30 4.81
CA GLY A 103 -7.06 12.31 4.79
C GLY A 103 -5.69 12.89 4.39
N GLU A 104 -4.68 12.01 4.31
CA GLU A 104 -3.33 12.42 3.91
C GLU A 104 -3.32 13.06 2.51
N LYS A 105 -2.85 14.30 2.42
CA LYS A 105 -2.82 15.12 1.18
C LYS A 105 -1.44 15.70 0.86
N SER A 106 -0.43 15.43 1.69
CA SER A 106 0.90 16.03 1.58
C SER A 106 1.79 15.37 0.53
N ASP A 107 1.76 14.04 0.44
CA ASP A 107 2.64 13.32 -0.46
C ASP A 107 2.10 13.30 -1.90
N LEU A 108 2.88 13.83 -2.84
CA LEU A 108 2.51 13.83 -4.25
C LEU A 108 2.43 12.41 -4.83
N LEU A 109 3.25 11.47 -4.34
CA LEU A 109 3.18 10.08 -4.80
C LEU A 109 1.91 9.37 -4.33
N GLY A 110 1.28 9.84 -3.24
CA GLY A 110 -0.06 9.42 -2.84
C GLY A 110 -1.14 9.68 -3.91
N PHE A 111 -0.88 10.60 -4.84
CA PHE A 111 -1.74 10.92 -5.99
C PHE A 111 -1.26 10.31 -7.30
N VAL A 112 -0.46 9.24 -7.25
CA VAL A 112 -0.14 8.41 -8.41
C VAL A 112 -0.62 6.97 -8.22
N ASP A 113 -0.97 6.33 -9.34
CA ASP A 113 -1.36 4.92 -9.41
C ASP A 113 -0.19 4.02 -9.85
N PHE A 114 -0.39 2.70 -9.85
CA PHE A 114 0.64 1.73 -10.20
C PHE A 114 1.20 1.94 -11.62
N GLY A 115 0.34 2.25 -12.59
CA GLY A 115 0.74 2.56 -13.96
C GLY A 115 1.64 3.79 -14.03
N GLN A 116 1.33 4.82 -13.24
CA GLN A 116 2.16 6.02 -13.12
C GLN A 116 3.48 5.77 -12.37
N LEU A 117 3.46 4.98 -11.30
CA LEU A 117 4.68 4.55 -10.60
C LEU A 117 5.61 3.79 -11.55
N ALA A 118 5.06 2.89 -12.36
CA ALA A 118 5.81 2.17 -13.40
C ALA A 118 6.43 3.13 -14.43
N GLN A 119 5.67 4.14 -14.88
CA GLN A 119 6.16 5.15 -15.82
C GLN A 119 7.27 6.02 -15.23
N ILE A 120 7.20 6.39 -13.95
CA ILE A 120 8.27 7.12 -13.25
C ILE A 120 9.55 6.28 -13.28
N ILE A 121 9.47 5.03 -12.83
CA ILE A 121 10.62 4.12 -12.80
C ILE A 121 11.21 3.93 -14.20
N VAL A 122 10.37 3.76 -15.23
CA VAL A 122 10.81 3.58 -16.62
C VAL A 122 11.48 4.85 -17.17
N ALA A 123 10.92 6.03 -16.89
CA ALA A 123 11.51 7.30 -17.31
C ALA A 123 12.87 7.55 -16.65
N LYS A 124 13.06 7.02 -15.44
CA LYS A 124 14.27 7.15 -14.62
C LYS A 124 15.04 5.83 -14.53
N TRP A 125 14.99 5.01 -15.58
CA TRP A 125 15.46 3.61 -15.56
C TRP A 125 16.89 3.44 -15.04
N GLU A 126 17.78 4.38 -15.35
CA GLU A 126 19.18 4.34 -14.89
C GLU A 126 19.35 4.29 -13.37
N ILE A 127 18.38 4.84 -12.61
CA ILE A 127 18.37 4.81 -11.14
C ILE A 127 17.99 3.40 -10.64
N PHE A 128 17.09 2.72 -11.35
CA PHE A 128 16.43 1.50 -10.86
C PHE A 128 16.92 0.20 -11.50
N LYS A 129 17.66 0.27 -12.61
CA LYS A 129 18.07 -0.90 -13.43
C LYS A 129 18.92 -1.94 -12.70
N ASN A 130 19.54 -1.59 -11.57
CA ASN A 130 20.34 -2.52 -10.77
C ASN A 130 19.50 -3.34 -9.79
N VAL A 131 18.26 -2.92 -9.52
CA VAL A 131 17.34 -3.59 -8.59
C VAL A 131 16.24 -4.29 -9.38
N ILE A 132 15.63 -3.59 -10.35
CA ILE A 132 14.48 -4.09 -11.09
C ILE A 132 14.95 -4.92 -12.30
N PRO A 133 14.45 -6.16 -12.51
CA PRO A 133 14.97 -7.07 -13.54
C PRO A 133 14.89 -6.50 -14.96
N THR A 134 13.69 -6.05 -15.36
CA THR A 134 13.46 -5.45 -16.68
C THR A 134 12.28 -4.48 -16.63
N GLN A 135 12.26 -3.51 -17.56
CA GLN A 135 11.09 -2.63 -17.73
C GLN A 135 9.82 -3.40 -18.10
N HIS A 136 9.94 -4.51 -18.85
CA HIS A 136 8.79 -5.32 -19.23
C HIS A 136 8.16 -6.01 -18.02
N TRP A 137 8.99 -6.65 -17.18
CA TRP A 137 8.55 -7.30 -15.94
C TRP A 137 7.82 -6.29 -15.03
N LEU A 138 8.40 -5.11 -14.86
CA LEU A 138 7.80 -4.03 -14.07
C LEU A 138 6.43 -3.63 -14.60
N LYS A 139 6.34 -3.27 -15.89
CA LYS A 139 5.09 -2.82 -16.51
C LYS A 139 4.00 -3.86 -16.39
N GLN A 140 4.31 -5.13 -16.69
CA GLN A 140 3.35 -6.21 -16.60
C GLN A 140 2.78 -6.35 -15.17
N ARG A 141 3.65 -6.36 -14.15
CA ARG A 141 3.21 -6.52 -12.76
C ARG A 141 2.37 -5.33 -12.30
N MET A 142 2.81 -4.11 -12.59
CA MET A 142 2.08 -2.89 -12.21
C MET A 142 0.71 -2.80 -12.88
N ASP A 143 0.62 -3.11 -14.19
CA ASP A 143 -0.65 -3.11 -14.92
C ASP A 143 -1.66 -4.14 -14.37
N GLU A 144 -1.17 -5.34 -14.01
CA GLU A 144 -2.01 -6.39 -13.45
C GLU A 144 -2.48 -6.06 -12.03
N LEU A 145 -1.59 -5.51 -11.19
CA LEU A 145 -1.91 -5.07 -9.83
C LEU A 145 -2.89 -3.89 -9.85
N GLU A 146 -2.76 -2.94 -10.77
CA GLU A 146 -3.70 -1.84 -10.91
C GLU A 146 -5.12 -2.32 -11.21
N LYS A 147 -5.26 -3.26 -12.15
CA LYS A 147 -6.56 -3.87 -12.47
C LYS A 147 -7.17 -4.53 -11.25
N CYS A 148 -6.38 -5.29 -10.49
CA CYS A 148 -6.83 -5.92 -9.25
C CYS A 148 -7.25 -4.89 -8.20
N ARG A 149 -6.41 -3.87 -7.94
CA ARG A 149 -6.69 -2.80 -6.98
C ARG A 149 -7.96 -2.05 -7.32
N ASN A 150 -8.17 -1.70 -8.59
CA ASN A 150 -9.39 -1.05 -9.06
C ASN A 150 -10.61 -1.98 -8.90
N PHE A 151 -10.46 -3.27 -9.16
CA PHE A 151 -11.52 -4.24 -8.94
C PHE A 151 -11.97 -4.30 -7.47
N ILE A 152 -10.99 -4.34 -6.56
CA ILE A 152 -11.18 -4.37 -5.10
C ILE A 152 -11.79 -3.06 -4.59
N ALA A 153 -11.31 -1.91 -5.06
CA ALA A 153 -11.83 -0.59 -4.66
C ALA A 153 -13.33 -0.39 -4.99
N HIS A 154 -13.86 -1.16 -5.95
CA HIS A 154 -15.29 -1.21 -6.26
C HIS A 154 -16.06 -2.29 -5.47
N ASN A 155 -15.49 -2.80 -4.36
CA ASN A 155 -16.09 -3.80 -3.47
C ASN A 155 -16.51 -5.10 -4.18
N ARG A 156 -15.76 -5.53 -5.19
CA ARG A 156 -16.01 -6.77 -5.94
C ARG A 156 -15.12 -7.91 -5.44
N MET A 157 -15.70 -9.11 -5.34
CA MET A 157 -14.99 -10.32 -4.91
C MET A 157 -14.10 -10.87 -6.02
N LEU A 158 -12.85 -11.13 -5.67
CA LEU A 158 -11.94 -11.91 -6.52
C LEU A 158 -12.11 -13.41 -6.28
N LEU A 159 -11.74 -14.22 -7.26
CA LEU A 159 -11.66 -15.67 -7.13
C LEU A 159 -10.43 -16.07 -6.30
N PRO A 160 -10.45 -17.23 -5.60
CA PRO A 160 -9.32 -17.68 -4.79
C PRO A 160 -7.98 -17.75 -5.55
N SER A 161 -8.00 -18.12 -6.84
CA SER A 161 -6.81 -18.14 -7.70
C SER A 161 -6.24 -16.75 -7.97
N GLU A 162 -7.09 -15.71 -7.98
CA GLU A 162 -6.68 -14.32 -8.20
C GLU A 162 -6.05 -13.74 -6.93
N PHE A 163 -6.56 -14.11 -5.74
CA PHE A 163 -5.89 -13.80 -4.47
C PHE A 163 -4.47 -14.35 -4.44
N GLN A 164 -4.31 -15.63 -4.75
CA GLN A 164 -3.00 -16.30 -4.78
C GLN A 164 -2.03 -15.63 -5.76
N ARG A 165 -2.53 -15.20 -6.92
CA ARG A 165 -1.73 -14.48 -7.91
C ARG A 165 -1.20 -13.15 -7.36
N ILE A 166 -2.03 -12.38 -6.67
CA ILE A 166 -1.61 -11.10 -6.07
C ILE A 166 -0.56 -11.33 -5.00
N TYR A 167 -0.77 -12.31 -4.10
CA TYR A 167 0.24 -12.66 -3.09
C TYR A 167 1.56 -13.09 -3.71
N MET A 168 1.53 -13.90 -4.76
CA MET A 168 2.73 -14.30 -5.49
C MET A 168 3.43 -13.09 -6.12
N TYR A 169 2.69 -12.13 -6.66
CA TYR A 169 3.28 -10.94 -7.28
C TYR A 169 3.99 -10.04 -6.27
N ILE A 170 3.36 -9.85 -5.11
CA ILE A 170 3.93 -9.05 -4.02
C ILE A 170 5.14 -9.77 -3.43
N ALA A 171 5.08 -11.10 -3.23
CA ALA A 171 6.21 -11.88 -2.75
C ALA A 171 7.41 -11.86 -3.72
N ASP A 172 7.15 -11.97 -5.04
CA ASP A 172 8.19 -11.84 -6.05
C ASP A 172 8.81 -10.44 -6.05
N TRP A 173 8.01 -9.39 -5.89
CA TRP A 173 8.49 -8.03 -5.80
C TRP A 173 9.38 -7.83 -4.58
N ASN A 174 8.93 -8.23 -3.39
CA ASN A 174 9.71 -8.13 -2.16
C ASN A 174 11.07 -8.83 -2.29
N ARG A 175 11.08 -10.05 -2.87
CA ARG A 175 12.33 -10.76 -3.17
C ARG A 175 13.27 -9.98 -4.09
N VAL A 176 12.72 -9.28 -5.08
CA VAL A 176 13.49 -8.48 -6.05
C VAL A 176 14.09 -7.23 -5.38
N ILE A 177 13.33 -6.54 -4.53
CA ILE A 177 13.77 -5.30 -3.89
C ILE A 177 14.51 -5.49 -2.57
N GLY A 178 14.49 -6.70 -1.99
CA GLY A 178 15.19 -7.04 -0.75
C GLY A 178 14.39 -6.78 0.53
N LEU A 179 13.06 -6.82 0.46
CA LEU A 179 12.15 -6.84 1.63
C LEU A 179 11.84 -8.27 2.10
#